data_AF-U9SU94-F1
#
_entry.id   AF-U9SU94-F1
#
_cell.length_a   1.000
_cell.length_b   1.000
_cell.length_c   1.000
_cell.angle_alpha   90.00
_cell.angle_beta   90.00
_cell.angle_gamma   90.00
#
_symmetry.space_group_name_H-M   'P 1'
#
loop_
_entity.id
_entity.type
_entity.pdbx_description
1 polymer ?
#
loop_
_entity_poly.entity_id
_entity_poly.type
_entity_poly.pdbx_seq_one_letter_code
_entity_poly.pdbx_strand_id
1 'polypeptide(L)'
;LRTKGIMFLDHIITKDNAYLVEYNEIKAQLEHKGDKDVRKCVGTILNYRRIETHLNHQSLGPIKQATKDNLIDWSLSAKWFDYNGRNDTTTIAHSKDTKWKIRCSTFSLPTKDILHQNFPLLLPADKLNCFFCNNILETNDHFWTCLQLRTTIVNIFKKLGQDLIDILANNADKHPLLINDSIKYSKTFRWAFQNEPIHPVVLLLMRSYITRDLVGIFRSHFNTTKAITTFYYHSSIIVV
;
A
#
# COMPACT_ATOMS: atom_id res chain seq x y z
N LEU A 1 19.51 12.68 16.10
CA LEU A 1 18.78 12.81 14.80
C LEU A 1 18.48 11.44 14.15
N ARG A 2 17.92 10.45 14.89
CA ARG A 2 17.66 9.10 14.34
C ARG A 2 16.34 8.42 14.75
N THR A 3 15.40 9.14 15.36
CA THR A 3 14.25 8.52 16.04
C THR A 3 12.87 9.05 15.63
N LYS A 4 12.75 9.95 14.65
CA LYS A 4 11.44 10.51 14.26
C LYS A 4 10.74 9.81 13.08
N GLY A 5 11.38 8.85 12.41
CA GLY A 5 10.84 8.21 11.20
C GLY A 5 9.99 6.96 11.43
N ILE A 6 10.05 6.32 12.60
CA ILE A 6 9.43 5.01 12.84
C ILE A 6 8.10 5.13 13.58
N MET A 7 7.94 6.11 14.48
CA MET A 7 6.68 6.29 15.24
C MET A 7 5.52 6.94 14.45
N PHE A 8 5.76 7.35 13.19
CA PHE A 8 4.82 8.19 12.46
C PHE A 8 3.68 7.40 11.82
N LEU A 9 3.94 6.20 11.25
CA LEU A 9 2.87 5.37 10.67
C LEU A 9 1.97 4.72 11.74
N ASP A 10 2.55 4.18 12.82
CA ASP A 10 1.79 3.56 13.93
C ASP A 10 0.76 4.53 14.55
N HIS A 11 1.03 5.84 14.53
CA HIS A 11 0.12 6.88 15.02
C HIS A 11 -0.86 7.42 13.97
N ILE A 12 -0.58 7.24 12.68
CA ILE A 12 -1.43 7.68 11.57
C ILE A 12 -2.53 6.65 11.31
N ILE A 13 -2.25 5.36 11.52
CA ILE A 13 -3.08 4.27 11.02
C ILE A 13 -3.63 3.39 12.15
N THR A 14 -4.19 3.98 13.21
CA THR A 14 -4.97 3.24 14.21
C THR A 14 -6.47 3.53 14.11
N LYS A 15 -7.23 2.42 14.19
CA LYS A 15 -8.67 2.23 14.43
C LYS A 15 -9.55 3.49 14.38
N ASP A 16 -9.89 3.91 13.17
CA ASP A 16 -11.27 3.91 12.66
C ASP A 16 -11.29 4.58 11.28
N ASN A 17 -11.69 3.77 10.29
CA ASN A 17 -11.91 4.04 8.86
C ASN A 17 -11.57 5.46 8.35
N ALA A 18 -10.57 5.55 7.47
CA ALA A 18 -10.31 6.76 6.68
C ALA A 18 -11.46 7.02 5.68
N TYR A 19 -12.49 7.70 6.16
CA TYR A 19 -13.41 8.45 5.32
C TYR A 19 -12.95 9.91 5.40
N LEU A 20 -12.72 10.55 4.26
CA LEU A 20 -12.51 12.00 4.19
C LEU A 20 -13.86 12.67 4.45
N VAL A 21 -14.24 12.79 5.71
CA VAL A 21 -15.47 13.46 6.17
C VAL A 21 -15.12 14.91 6.47
N GLU A 22 -15.95 15.87 6.05
CA GLU A 22 -15.64 17.28 6.29
C GLU A 22 -15.74 17.61 7.79
N TYR A 23 -14.89 18.54 8.26
CA TYR A 23 -14.84 18.97 9.67
C TYR A 23 -16.23 19.37 10.22
N ASN A 24 -17.09 19.94 9.39
CA ASN A 24 -18.43 20.37 9.77
C ASN A 24 -19.37 19.18 10.07
N GLU A 25 -19.23 18.07 9.34
CA GLU A 25 -20.03 16.86 9.55
C GLU A 25 -19.59 16.13 10.83
N ILE A 26 -18.29 16.16 11.13
CA ILE A 26 -17.71 15.65 12.37
C ILE A 26 -18.25 16.43 13.59
N LYS A 27 -18.31 17.76 13.49
CA LYS A 27 -18.81 18.63 14.57
C LYS A 27 -20.28 18.34 14.91
N ALA A 28 -21.12 18.10 13.90
CA ALA A 28 -22.52 17.73 14.09
C ALA A 28 -22.70 16.39 14.81
N GLN A 29 -21.81 15.42 14.58
CA GLN A 29 -21.86 14.10 15.24
C GLN A 29 -21.46 14.11 16.73
N LEU A 30 -20.91 15.23 17.21
CA LEU A 30 -20.42 15.41 18.58
C LEU A 30 -21.44 16.05 19.53
N GLU A 31 -22.47 16.73 19.02
CA GLU A 31 -23.38 17.56 19.83
C GLU A 31 -24.23 16.77 20.85
N HIS A 32 -24.29 15.44 20.77
CA HIS A 32 -25.18 14.61 21.62
C HIS A 32 -24.55 13.35 22.23
N LYS A 33 -23.21 13.23 22.31
CA LYS A 33 -22.55 11.98 22.78
C LYS A 33 -21.94 12.09 24.19
N GLY A 34 -22.02 11.01 24.97
CA GLY A 34 -21.44 10.91 26.33
C GLY A 34 -19.91 10.83 26.34
N ASP A 35 -19.30 11.06 27.50
CA ASP A 35 -17.85 11.36 27.67
C ASP A 35 -16.87 10.28 27.12
N LYS A 36 -17.28 9.00 27.15
CA LYS A 36 -16.50 7.89 26.53
C LYS A 36 -16.53 7.95 25.00
N ASP A 37 -17.66 8.36 24.43
CA ASP A 37 -17.85 8.51 22.99
C ASP A 37 -17.18 9.79 22.48
N VAL A 38 -17.10 10.83 23.31
CA VAL A 38 -16.33 12.05 23.04
C VAL A 38 -14.84 11.73 22.88
N ARG A 39 -14.22 11.00 23.83
CA ARG A 39 -12.79 10.62 23.72
C ARG A 39 -12.49 9.78 22.49
N LYS A 40 -13.36 8.83 22.16
CA LYS A 40 -13.22 8.03 20.94
C LYS A 40 -13.30 8.92 19.70
N CYS A 41 -14.30 9.80 19.64
CA CYS A 41 -14.50 10.70 18.50
C CYS A 41 -13.34 11.69 18.34
N VAL A 42 -12.87 12.31 19.43
CA VAL A 42 -11.68 13.19 19.42
C VAL A 42 -10.44 12.44 18.93
N GLY A 43 -10.24 11.19 19.34
CA GLY A 43 -9.15 10.34 18.83
C GLY A 43 -9.23 10.15 17.32
N THR A 44 -10.42 9.84 16.79
CA THR A 44 -10.66 9.71 15.35
C THR A 44 -10.33 11.01 14.60
N ILE A 45 -10.77 12.16 15.12
CA ILE A 45 -10.52 13.49 14.53
C ILE A 45 -9.03 13.81 14.46
N LEU A 46 -8.30 13.52 15.54
CA LEU A 46 -6.86 13.73 15.59
C LEU A 46 -6.13 12.84 14.58
N ASN A 47 -6.55 11.57 14.45
CA ASN A 47 -5.99 10.66 13.45
C ASN A 47 -6.23 11.16 12.03
N TYR A 48 -7.43 11.68 11.72
CA TYR A 48 -7.71 12.29 10.42
C TYR A 48 -6.82 13.49 10.11
N ARG A 49 -6.68 14.44 11.04
CA ARG A 49 -5.80 15.59 10.85
C ARG A 49 -4.35 15.17 10.62
N ARG A 50 -3.88 14.12 11.29
CA ARG A 50 -2.53 13.57 11.10
C ARG A 50 -2.35 12.96 9.72
N ILE A 51 -3.30 12.13 9.26
CA ILE A 51 -3.31 11.57 7.91
C ILE A 51 -3.31 12.69 6.87
N GLU A 52 -4.21 13.67 7.02
CA GLU A 52 -4.31 14.79 6.08
C GLU A 52 -3.01 15.59 6.01
N THR A 53 -2.45 15.94 7.17
CA THR A 53 -1.16 16.65 7.26
C THR A 53 -0.04 15.85 6.59
N HIS A 54 -0.01 14.53 6.80
CA HIS A 54 0.97 13.65 6.16
C HIS A 54 0.80 13.63 4.64
N LEU A 55 -0.42 13.39 4.15
CA LEU A 55 -0.73 13.34 2.72
C LEU A 55 -0.62 14.70 2.02
N ASN A 56 -0.58 15.81 2.76
CA ASN A 56 -0.33 17.15 2.22
C ASN A 56 1.13 17.38 1.81
N HIS A 57 2.05 16.48 2.16
CA HIS A 57 3.41 16.55 1.64
C HIS A 57 3.41 16.38 0.11
N GLN A 58 4.18 17.22 -0.61
CA GLN A 58 4.16 17.26 -2.08
C GLN A 58 4.46 15.90 -2.73
N SER A 59 5.39 15.12 -2.17
CA SER A 59 5.73 13.79 -2.70
C SER A 59 4.58 12.77 -2.57
N LEU A 60 3.61 13.01 -1.69
CA LEU A 60 2.47 12.11 -1.44
C LEU A 60 1.20 12.56 -2.18
N GLY A 61 1.29 13.56 -3.05
CA GLY A 61 0.18 13.99 -3.91
C GLY A 61 -0.54 12.83 -4.63
N PRO A 62 0.17 11.87 -5.24
CA PRO A 62 -0.46 10.70 -5.85
C PRO A 62 -1.26 9.84 -4.87
N ILE A 63 -0.78 9.66 -3.63
CA ILE A 63 -1.48 8.89 -2.59
C ILE A 63 -2.70 9.66 -2.07
N LYS A 64 -2.56 10.98 -1.92
CA LYS A 64 -3.68 11.86 -1.58
C LYS A 64 -4.80 11.76 -2.62
N GLN A 65 -4.44 11.76 -3.91
CA GLN A 65 -5.42 11.59 -4.98
C GLN A 65 -6.04 10.19 -4.96
N ALA A 66 -5.24 9.12 -4.85
CA ALA A 66 -5.75 7.75 -4.73
C ALA A 66 -6.68 7.54 -3.52
N THR A 67 -6.47 8.29 -2.44
CA THR A 67 -7.36 8.31 -1.28
C THR A 67 -8.70 8.94 -1.61
N LYS A 68 -8.71 10.09 -2.30
CA LYS A 68 -9.93 10.75 -2.77
C LYS A 68 -10.70 9.88 -3.76
N ASP A 69 -9.98 9.19 -4.65
CA ASP A 69 -10.54 8.27 -5.65
C ASP A 69 -10.97 6.92 -5.04
N ASN A 70 -10.83 6.78 -3.72
CA ASN A 70 -11.23 5.59 -2.97
C ASN A 70 -10.55 4.29 -3.43
N LEU A 71 -9.30 4.38 -3.92
CA LEU A 71 -8.56 3.23 -4.44
C LEU A 71 -7.89 2.40 -3.33
N ILE A 72 -7.57 3.02 -2.20
CA ILE A 72 -6.87 2.41 -1.06
C ILE A 72 -7.89 1.92 -0.03
N ASP A 73 -7.75 0.67 0.43
CA ASP A 73 -8.39 0.22 1.65
C ASP A 73 -7.47 0.54 2.83
N TRP A 74 -7.74 1.67 3.48
CA TRP A 74 -6.94 2.16 4.60
C TRP A 74 -7.02 1.25 5.83
N SER A 75 -8.14 0.56 6.03
CA SER A 75 -8.33 -0.34 7.18
C SER A 75 -7.41 -1.56 7.09
N LEU A 76 -7.27 -2.13 5.89
CA LEU A 76 -6.36 -3.24 5.64
C LEU A 76 -4.92 -2.78 5.43
N SER A 77 -4.70 -1.60 4.84
CA SER A 77 -3.36 -1.01 4.75
C SER A 77 -2.76 -0.77 6.13
N ALA A 78 -3.55 -0.29 7.10
CA ALA A 78 -3.15 -0.15 8.50
C ALA A 78 -2.54 -1.43 9.07
N LYS A 79 -3.36 -2.48 9.02
CA LYS A 79 -3.01 -3.79 9.55
C LYS A 79 -1.84 -4.39 8.79
N TRP A 80 -1.69 -4.10 7.50
CA TRP A 80 -0.53 -4.51 6.71
C TRP A 80 0.77 -3.82 7.15
N PHE A 81 0.73 -2.53 7.45
CA PHE A 81 1.90 -1.83 7.96
C PHE A 81 2.34 -2.39 9.32
N ASP A 82 1.38 -2.73 10.18
CA ASP A 82 1.63 -3.33 11.50
C ASP A 82 1.97 -4.84 11.42
N TYR A 83 1.66 -5.50 10.30
CA TYR A 83 1.81 -6.95 10.18
C TYR A 83 3.29 -7.38 10.23
N ASN A 84 3.60 -8.23 11.21
CA ASN A 84 4.87 -8.93 11.29
C ASN A 84 4.71 -10.38 10.80
N GLY A 85 5.24 -10.66 9.60
CA GLY A 85 5.29 -12.02 9.06
C GLY A 85 6.47 -12.86 9.59
N ARG A 86 7.31 -12.31 10.47
CA ARG A 86 8.37 -13.05 11.17
C ARG A 86 7.81 -13.45 12.53
N ASN A 87 7.90 -14.73 12.89
CA ASN A 87 7.41 -15.27 14.17
C ASN A 87 8.14 -14.74 15.43
N ASP A 88 8.88 -13.64 15.32
CA ASP A 88 9.65 -13.01 16.39
C ASP A 88 9.56 -11.48 16.23
N THR A 89 9.29 -10.82 17.35
CA THR A 89 9.06 -9.38 17.49
C THR A 89 10.32 -8.54 17.27
N THR A 90 11.51 -9.13 17.32
CA THR A 90 12.79 -8.38 17.29
C THR A 90 13.85 -8.95 16.36
N THR A 91 13.45 -9.39 15.17
CA THR A 91 14.42 -9.84 14.16
C THR A 91 14.94 -8.70 13.29
N ILE A 92 16.21 -8.81 12.86
CA ILE A 92 16.79 -7.94 11.83
C ILE A 92 15.95 -7.99 10.54
N ALA A 93 15.42 -9.18 10.20
CA ALA A 93 14.55 -9.36 9.05
C ALA A 93 13.25 -8.55 9.18
N HIS A 94 12.56 -8.61 10.32
CA HIS A 94 11.37 -7.80 10.59
C HIS A 94 11.68 -6.29 10.44
N SER A 95 12.79 -5.82 11.02
CA SER A 95 13.19 -4.42 10.90
C SER A 95 13.43 -3.99 9.45
N LYS A 96 14.01 -4.87 8.61
CA LYS A 96 14.20 -4.61 7.18
C LYS A 96 12.87 -4.56 6.43
N ASP A 97 11.97 -5.50 6.71
CA ASP A 97 10.64 -5.58 6.08
C ASP A 97 9.80 -4.34 6.42
N THR A 98 9.76 -3.93 7.69
CA THR A 98 9.08 -2.69 8.13
C THR A 98 9.69 -1.45 7.48
N LYS A 99 11.02 -1.37 7.41
CA LYS A 99 11.72 -0.25 6.76
C LYS A 99 11.40 -0.18 5.27
N TRP A 100 11.29 -1.33 4.60
CA TRP A 100 10.89 -1.41 3.19
C TRP A 100 9.47 -0.88 3.00
N LYS A 101 8.49 -1.39 3.76
CA LYS A 101 7.09 -0.93 3.71
C LYS A 101 6.97 0.58 3.88
N ILE A 102 7.64 1.15 4.90
CA ILE A 102 7.62 2.59 5.17
C ILE A 102 8.22 3.37 4.01
N ARG A 103 9.36 2.93 3.46
CA ARG A 103 10.03 3.67 2.38
C ARG A 103 9.24 3.65 1.09
N CYS A 104 8.63 2.51 0.75
CA CYS A 104 7.75 2.38 -0.40
C CYS A 104 6.51 3.27 -0.28
N SER A 105 5.87 3.30 0.89
CA SER A 105 4.64 4.07 1.09
C SER A 105 4.89 5.59 1.18
N THR A 106 6.07 5.99 1.64
CA THR A 106 6.44 7.41 1.83
C THR A 106 7.28 8.00 0.69
N PHE A 107 7.55 7.23 -0.37
CA PHE A 107 8.37 7.66 -1.51
C PHE A 107 9.78 8.08 -1.07
N SER A 108 10.32 7.34 -0.10
CA SER A 108 11.64 7.59 0.49
C SER A 108 12.61 6.42 0.28
N LEU A 109 12.38 5.62 -0.78
CA LEU A 109 13.38 4.67 -1.24
C LEU A 109 14.66 5.43 -1.59
N PRO A 110 15.84 4.85 -1.34
CA PRO A 110 17.13 5.51 -1.62
C PRO A 110 17.43 5.50 -3.13
N THR A 111 16.57 6.12 -3.95
CA THR A 111 16.80 6.36 -5.37
C THR A 111 17.91 7.39 -5.57
N LYS A 112 18.54 7.41 -6.75
CA LYS A 112 19.71 8.27 -6.99
C LYS A 112 19.46 9.76 -6.75
N ASP A 113 18.28 10.28 -7.08
CA ASP A 113 17.88 11.65 -6.75
C ASP A 113 17.97 11.95 -5.24
N ILE A 114 17.44 11.07 -4.40
CA ILE A 114 17.47 11.19 -2.94
C ILE A 114 18.89 10.96 -2.38
N LEU A 115 19.62 10.00 -2.94
CA LEU A 115 21.00 9.74 -2.52
C LEU A 115 21.91 10.93 -2.85
N HIS A 116 21.74 11.56 -4.01
CA HIS A 116 22.48 12.76 -4.41
C HIS A 116 22.15 13.93 -3.50
N GLN A 117 20.87 14.14 -3.18
CA GLN A 117 20.44 15.18 -2.25
C GLN A 117 21.12 15.04 -0.87
N ASN A 118 21.27 13.82 -0.38
CA ASN A 118 21.86 13.56 0.94
C ASN A 118 23.41 13.45 0.91
N PHE A 119 23.98 12.99 -0.20
CA PHE A 119 25.41 12.67 -0.35
C PHE A 119 25.95 13.10 -1.72
N PRO A 120 25.94 14.41 -2.04
CA PRO A 120 26.26 14.90 -3.38
C PRO A 120 27.71 14.63 -3.80
N LEU A 121 28.63 14.53 -2.83
CA LEU A 121 30.04 14.19 -3.08
C LEU A 121 30.25 12.71 -3.43
N LEU A 122 29.39 11.81 -2.94
CA LEU A 122 29.49 10.37 -3.20
C LEU A 122 28.73 9.96 -4.45
N LEU A 123 27.63 10.65 -4.75
CA LEU A 123 26.82 10.40 -5.94
C LEU A 123 26.67 11.71 -6.74
N PRO A 124 27.55 11.96 -7.72
CA PRO A 124 27.53 13.20 -8.49
C PRO A 124 26.33 13.30 -9.46
N ALA A 125 26.01 14.53 -9.88
CA ALA A 125 24.79 14.85 -10.64
C ALA A 125 24.75 14.24 -12.06
N ASP A 126 25.90 13.90 -12.65
CA ASP A 126 26.01 13.22 -13.94
C ASP A 126 25.67 11.72 -13.86
N LYS A 127 25.53 11.16 -12.65
CA LYS A 127 25.27 9.72 -12.43
C LYS A 127 23.86 9.40 -11.96
N LEU A 128 22.92 10.33 -12.08
CA LEU A 128 21.57 10.19 -11.52
C LEU A 128 20.61 9.36 -12.38
N ASN A 129 20.99 8.99 -13.60
CA ASN A 129 20.16 8.15 -14.46
C ASN A 129 19.87 6.79 -13.79
N CYS A 130 18.67 6.26 -14.02
CA CYS A 130 18.19 4.98 -13.53
C CYS A 130 19.22 3.85 -13.66
N PHE A 131 19.40 3.06 -12.60
CA PHE A 131 20.28 1.89 -12.61
C PHE A 131 19.91 0.88 -13.72
N PHE A 132 18.64 0.82 -14.11
CA PHE A 132 18.16 -0.16 -15.09
C PHE A 132 18.18 0.37 -16.52
N CYS A 133 17.62 1.56 -16.78
CA CYS A 133 17.52 2.08 -18.15
C CYS A 133 18.65 3.03 -18.55
N ASN A 134 19.39 3.58 -17.58
CA ASN A 134 20.45 4.58 -17.76
C ASN A 134 20.07 5.81 -18.62
N ASN A 135 18.78 6.05 -18.84
CA ASN A 135 18.28 7.07 -19.77
C ASN A 135 17.46 8.17 -19.09
N ILE A 136 16.71 7.82 -18.05
CA ILE A 136 15.84 8.74 -17.30
C ILE A 136 16.39 8.89 -15.89
N LEU A 137 16.28 10.08 -15.30
CA LEU A 137 16.59 10.33 -13.89
C LEU A 137 15.91 9.30 -12.98
N GLU A 138 16.68 8.69 -12.08
CA GLU A 138 16.10 7.77 -11.11
C GLU A 138 15.39 8.51 -10.00
N THR A 139 14.07 8.33 -9.94
CA THR A 139 13.20 8.83 -8.87
C THR A 139 12.37 7.68 -8.32
N ASN A 140 11.72 7.88 -7.17
CA ASN A 140 10.78 6.90 -6.61
C ASN A 140 9.62 6.58 -7.58
N ASP A 141 9.22 7.50 -8.45
CA ASP A 141 8.20 7.24 -9.49
C ASP A 141 8.76 6.41 -10.65
N HIS A 142 9.96 6.77 -11.14
CA HIS A 142 10.58 6.06 -12.25
C HIS A 142 10.94 4.62 -11.89
N PHE A 143 11.33 4.37 -10.63
CA PHE A 143 11.68 3.03 -10.15
C PHE A 143 10.62 1.96 -10.48
N TRP A 144 9.33 2.30 -10.33
CA TRP A 144 8.22 1.37 -10.58
C TRP A 144 7.74 1.35 -12.04
N THR A 145 8.16 2.32 -12.85
CA THR A 145 7.67 2.51 -14.23
C THR A 145 8.75 2.32 -15.28
N CYS A 146 9.98 1.98 -14.86
CA CYS A 146 11.09 1.73 -15.74
C CYS A 146 10.80 0.59 -16.72
N LEU A 147 10.93 0.87 -18.02
CA LEU A 147 10.63 -0.09 -19.09
C LEU A 147 11.50 -1.36 -19.02
N GLN A 148 12.75 -1.23 -18.56
CA GLN A 148 13.66 -2.36 -18.41
C GLN A 148 13.21 -3.32 -17.28
N LEU A 149 12.46 -2.82 -16.29
CA LEU A 149 11.87 -3.65 -15.24
C LEU A 149 10.49 -4.20 -15.61
N ARG A 150 9.83 -3.65 -16.64
CA ARG A 150 8.43 -3.97 -16.96
C ARG A 150 8.21 -5.47 -17.13
N THR A 151 9.06 -6.16 -17.89
CA THR A 151 8.94 -7.61 -18.12
C THR A 151 9.04 -8.40 -16.81
N THR A 152 9.97 -8.01 -15.93
CA THR A 152 10.13 -8.63 -14.61
C THR A 152 8.89 -8.44 -13.75
N ILE A 153 8.37 -7.20 -13.68
CA ILE A 153 7.17 -6.89 -12.90
C ILE A 153 5.97 -7.67 -13.46
N VAL A 154 5.78 -7.71 -14.78
CA VAL A 154 4.70 -8.51 -15.41
C VAL A 154 4.79 -9.98 -15.02
N ASN A 155 5.99 -10.57 -15.04
CA ASN A 155 6.16 -11.97 -14.67
C ASN A 155 5.87 -12.22 -13.19
N ILE A 156 6.29 -11.31 -12.30
CA ILE A 156 5.94 -11.37 -10.87
C ILE A 156 4.42 -11.32 -10.69
N PHE A 157 3.73 -10.39 -11.34
CA PHE A 157 2.27 -10.26 -11.22
C PHE A 157 1.51 -11.45 -11.82
N LYS A 158 1.99 -12.03 -12.92
CA LYS A 158 1.43 -13.28 -13.46
C LYS A 158 1.56 -14.43 -12.46
N LYS A 159 2.73 -14.56 -11.81
CA LYS A 159 2.95 -15.57 -10.77
C LYS A 159 2.04 -15.33 -9.57
N LEU A 160 1.99 -14.11 -9.04
CA LEU A 160 1.11 -13.75 -7.92
C LEU A 160 -0.36 -14.01 -8.26
N GLY A 161 -0.78 -13.71 -9.49
CA GLY A 161 -2.14 -14.01 -9.96
C GLY A 161 -2.43 -15.51 -9.97
N GLN A 162 -1.48 -16.33 -10.42
CA GLN A 162 -1.61 -17.79 -10.39
C GLN A 162 -1.63 -18.33 -8.96
N ASP A 163 -0.72 -17.87 -8.09
CA ASP A 163 -0.68 -18.27 -6.67
C ASP A 163 -2.02 -17.91 -5.99
N LEU A 164 -2.59 -16.75 -6.31
CA LEU A 164 -3.92 -16.36 -5.80
C LEU A 164 -5.04 -17.25 -6.35
N ILE A 165 -5.02 -17.61 -7.64
CA ILE A 165 -5.99 -18.57 -8.22
C ILE A 165 -5.95 -19.88 -7.43
N ASP A 166 -4.76 -20.42 -7.18
CA ASP A 166 -4.58 -21.70 -6.51
C ASP A 166 -5.02 -21.63 -5.04
N ILE A 167 -4.71 -20.53 -4.36
CA ILE A 167 -5.17 -20.30 -2.97
C ILE A 167 -6.69 -20.21 -2.91
N LEU A 168 -7.32 -19.46 -3.81
CA LEU A 168 -8.78 -19.34 -3.83
C LEU A 168 -9.44 -20.66 -4.23
N ALA A 169 -8.91 -21.39 -5.20
CA ALA A 169 -9.48 -22.68 -5.61
C ALA A 169 -9.53 -23.70 -4.45
N ASN A 170 -8.56 -23.64 -3.53
CA ASN A 170 -8.47 -24.55 -2.40
C ASN A 170 -9.27 -24.09 -1.16
N ASN A 171 -9.59 -22.80 -1.06
CA ASN A 171 -10.11 -22.21 0.19
C ASN A 171 -11.41 -21.41 0.03
N ALA A 172 -11.82 -21.08 -1.18
CA ALA A 172 -13.00 -20.24 -1.41
C ALA A 172 -14.29 -20.97 -1.02
N ASP A 173 -15.23 -20.19 -0.49
CA ASP A 173 -16.59 -20.69 -0.19
C ASP A 173 -17.45 -20.82 -1.46
N LYS A 174 -17.02 -20.19 -2.56
CA LYS A 174 -17.77 -20.08 -3.82
C LYS A 174 -17.11 -20.87 -4.94
N HIS A 175 -17.92 -21.25 -5.93
CA HIS A 175 -17.56 -22.20 -6.97
C HIS A 175 -16.31 -21.79 -7.78
N PRO A 176 -15.34 -22.70 -8.05
CA PRO A 176 -14.05 -22.38 -8.67
C PRO A 176 -14.10 -21.79 -10.09
N LEU A 177 -15.16 -22.09 -10.85
CA LEU A 177 -15.28 -21.71 -12.27
C LEU A 177 -15.16 -20.20 -12.53
N LEU A 178 -15.45 -19.34 -11.55
CA LEU A 178 -15.36 -17.88 -11.69
C LEU A 178 -14.06 -17.29 -11.14
N ILE A 179 -13.22 -18.08 -10.46
CA ILE A 179 -12.01 -17.60 -9.78
C ILE A 179 -11.00 -17.08 -10.80
N ASN A 180 -10.74 -17.86 -11.85
CA ASN A 180 -9.73 -17.53 -12.86
C ASN A 180 -10.03 -16.18 -13.54
N ASP A 181 -11.26 -16.03 -14.02
CA ASP A 181 -11.70 -14.81 -14.69
C ASP A 181 -11.72 -13.61 -13.74
N SER A 182 -12.21 -13.79 -12.51
CA SER A 182 -12.24 -12.69 -11.53
C SER A 182 -10.86 -12.10 -11.25
N ILE A 183 -9.80 -12.92 -11.28
CA ILE A 183 -8.42 -12.47 -11.07
C ILE A 183 -7.88 -11.88 -12.37
N LYS A 184 -7.94 -12.60 -13.49
CA LYS A 184 -7.38 -12.16 -14.77
C LYS A 184 -8.01 -10.89 -15.33
N TYR A 185 -9.25 -10.56 -14.96
CA TYR A 185 -9.92 -9.33 -15.38
C TYR A 185 -9.95 -8.24 -14.30
N SER A 186 -9.43 -8.50 -13.09
CA SER A 186 -9.31 -7.48 -12.04
C SER A 186 -8.32 -6.37 -12.44
N LYS A 187 -8.50 -5.15 -11.91
CA LYS A 187 -7.58 -4.04 -12.21
C LYS A 187 -6.16 -4.32 -11.72
N THR A 188 -6.02 -5.13 -10.68
CA THR A 188 -4.74 -5.53 -10.07
C THR A 188 -3.91 -6.42 -11.00
N PHE A 189 -4.53 -7.34 -11.74
CA PHE A 189 -3.79 -8.35 -12.51
C PHE A 189 -3.98 -8.27 -14.03
N ARG A 190 -5.09 -7.70 -14.52
CA ARG A 190 -5.45 -7.64 -15.94
C ARG A 190 -4.32 -7.13 -16.83
N TRP A 191 -3.68 -6.05 -16.39
CA TRP A 191 -2.59 -5.42 -17.14
C TRP A 191 -1.42 -6.37 -17.41
N ALA A 192 -1.10 -7.26 -16.47
CA ALA A 192 -0.01 -8.22 -16.63
C ALA A 192 -0.40 -9.36 -17.58
N PHE A 193 -1.65 -9.83 -17.51
CA PHE A 193 -2.15 -10.91 -18.38
C PHE A 193 -2.43 -10.46 -19.82
N GLN A 194 -2.87 -9.22 -20.01
CA GLN A 194 -3.28 -8.66 -21.31
C GLN A 194 -2.24 -7.70 -21.92
N ASN A 195 -1.08 -7.54 -21.27
CA ASN A 195 0.00 -6.65 -21.68
C ASN A 195 -0.44 -5.16 -21.80
N GLU A 196 -1.39 -4.73 -20.99
CA GLU A 196 -1.87 -3.34 -20.94
C GLU A 196 -0.90 -2.43 -20.16
N PRO A 197 -1.07 -1.09 -20.20
CA PRO A 197 -0.36 -0.18 -19.32
C PRO A 197 -0.61 -0.50 -17.83
N ILE A 198 0.38 -0.20 -16.99
CA ILE A 198 0.28 -0.42 -15.54
C ILE A 198 -0.87 0.43 -14.99
N HIS A 199 -1.86 -0.23 -14.39
CA HIS A 199 -3.00 0.45 -13.78
C HIS A 199 -2.59 1.12 -12.45
N PRO A 200 -3.15 2.30 -12.07
CA PRO A 200 -2.76 2.99 -10.82
C PRO A 200 -2.87 2.15 -9.54
N VAL A 201 -3.86 1.26 -9.47
CA VAL A 201 -4.03 0.26 -8.39
C VAL A 201 -2.78 -0.60 -8.19
N VAL A 202 -2.08 -0.93 -9.26
CA VAL A 202 -0.86 -1.76 -9.22
C VAL A 202 0.29 -0.97 -8.62
N LEU A 203 0.42 0.31 -8.99
CA LEU A 203 1.42 1.21 -8.41
C LEU A 203 1.19 1.36 -6.90
N LEU A 204 -0.06 1.43 -6.45
CA LEU A 204 -0.40 1.46 -5.02
C LEU A 204 0.04 0.16 -4.32
N LEU A 205 -0.22 -1.00 -4.92
CA LEU A 205 0.19 -2.29 -4.36
C LEU A 205 1.71 -2.40 -4.22
N MET A 206 2.46 -2.05 -5.27
CA MET A 206 3.93 -2.02 -5.24
C MET A 206 4.48 -1.00 -4.21
N ARG A 207 3.72 0.06 -3.93
CA ARG A 207 4.01 1.05 -2.88
C ARG A 207 3.56 0.61 -1.48
N SER A 208 3.28 -0.68 -1.29
CA SER A 208 2.85 -1.27 -0.01
C SER A 208 1.46 -0.84 0.48
N TYR A 209 0.59 -0.34 -0.40
CA TYR A 209 -0.81 -0.06 -0.05
C TYR A 209 -1.73 -1.20 -0.45
N ILE A 210 -2.71 -1.47 0.39
CA ILE A 210 -3.77 -2.43 0.08
C ILE A 210 -4.85 -1.74 -0.72
N THR A 211 -5.15 -2.26 -1.91
CA THR A 211 -6.14 -1.65 -2.80
C THR A 211 -7.51 -2.28 -2.63
N ARG A 212 -8.55 -1.47 -2.84
CA ARG A 212 -9.94 -1.95 -2.78
C ARG A 212 -10.25 -3.00 -3.85
N ASP A 213 -9.58 -2.92 -5.00
CA ASP A 213 -9.72 -3.90 -6.08
C ASP A 213 -9.28 -5.29 -5.61
N LEU A 214 -8.08 -5.40 -5.02
CA LEU A 214 -7.57 -6.65 -4.47
C LEU A 214 -8.48 -7.18 -3.37
N VAL A 215 -8.96 -6.32 -2.47
CA VAL A 215 -9.94 -6.69 -1.43
C VAL A 215 -11.26 -7.17 -2.04
N GLY A 216 -11.69 -6.56 -3.14
CA GLY A 216 -12.87 -6.94 -3.90
C GLY A 216 -12.79 -8.37 -4.42
N ILE A 217 -11.62 -8.81 -4.91
CA ILE A 217 -11.38 -10.19 -5.35
C ILE A 217 -11.61 -11.16 -4.18
N PHE A 218 -11.05 -10.88 -2.99
CA PHE A 218 -11.28 -11.76 -1.83
C PHE A 218 -12.76 -11.77 -1.41
N ARG A 219 -13.42 -10.62 -1.39
CA ARG A 219 -14.86 -10.52 -1.04
C ARG A 219 -15.77 -11.22 -2.04
N SER A 220 -15.37 -11.31 -3.31
CA SER A 220 -16.18 -12.05 -4.29
C SER A 220 -16.17 -13.54 -4.04
N HIS A 221 -15.18 -14.10 -3.32
CA HIS A 221 -14.99 -15.55 -3.15
C HIS A 221 -15.13 -16.07 -1.72
N PHE A 222 -15.00 -15.20 -0.72
CA PHE A 222 -15.21 -15.53 0.70
C PHE A 222 -16.47 -14.88 1.27
N ASN A 223 -17.20 -15.62 2.10
CA ASN A 223 -18.41 -15.14 2.75
C ASN A 223 -18.13 -14.33 4.02
N THR A 224 -16.93 -14.46 4.61
CA THR A 224 -16.60 -13.81 5.89
C THR A 224 -15.34 -12.95 5.84
N THR A 225 -15.38 -11.78 6.48
CA THR A 225 -14.23 -10.86 6.63
C THR A 225 -13.07 -11.49 7.41
N LYS A 226 -13.35 -12.48 8.27
CA LYS A 226 -12.35 -13.21 9.04
C LYS A 226 -11.48 -14.07 8.13
N ALA A 227 -12.08 -14.82 7.21
CA ALA A 227 -11.35 -15.59 6.20
C ALA A 227 -10.47 -14.68 5.34
N ILE A 228 -11.03 -13.57 4.86
CA ILE A 228 -10.28 -12.58 4.06
C ILE A 228 -9.03 -12.13 4.83
N THR A 229 -9.18 -11.72 6.09
CA THR A 229 -8.06 -11.22 6.91
C THR A 229 -6.98 -12.28 7.10
N THR A 230 -7.36 -13.54 7.35
CA THR A 230 -6.40 -14.66 7.50
C THR A 230 -5.63 -14.92 6.20
N PHE A 231 -6.31 -15.01 5.06
CA PHE A 231 -5.63 -15.26 3.78
C PHE A 231 -4.79 -14.06 3.34
N TYR A 232 -5.25 -12.84 3.58
CA TYR A 232 -4.51 -11.63 3.21
C TYR A 232 -3.07 -11.63 3.75
N TYR A 233 -2.87 -12.00 5.02
CA TYR A 233 -1.56 -11.96 5.66
C TYR A 233 -0.72 -13.23 5.48
N HIS A 234 -1.35 -14.40 5.35
CA HIS A 234 -0.64 -15.68 5.24
C HIS A 234 -0.18 -16.00 3.81
N SER A 235 -0.80 -15.42 2.78
CA SER A 235 -0.56 -15.80 1.39
C SER A 235 0.70 -15.20 0.75
N SER A 236 1.47 -14.35 1.44
CA SER A 236 2.62 -13.62 0.85
C SER A 236 2.30 -12.74 -0.38
N ILE A 237 1.03 -12.67 -0.81
CA ILE A 237 0.57 -11.97 -2.03
C ILE A 237 0.86 -10.46 -1.98
N ILE A 238 1.03 -9.91 -0.77
CA ILE A 238 1.27 -8.48 -0.54
C ILE A 238 2.76 -8.13 -0.60
N VAL A 239 3.65 -9.12 -0.54
CA VAL A 239 5.11 -8.89 -0.67
C VAL A 239 5.45 -8.90 -2.16
N VAL A 240 5.21 -7.76 -2.82
CA VAL A 240 5.64 -7.48 -4.20
C VAL A 240 7.02 -6.84 -4.22
#